data_AF-A0A8C6HX65-F1
#
_entry.id   AF-A0A8C6HX65-F1
#
_cell.length_a   1.000
_cell.length_b   1.000
_cell.length_c   1.000
_cell.angle_alpha   90.00
_cell.angle_beta   90.00
_cell.angle_gamma   90.00
#
_symmetry.space_group_name_H-M   'P 1'
#
loop_
_entity.id
_entity.type
_entity.pdbx_description
1 polymer ?
#
loop_
_entity_poly.entity_id
_entity_poly.type
_entity_poly.pdbx_seq_one_letter_code
_entity_poly.pdbx_strand_id
1 'polypeptide(L)'
;MVRGKHKNLTNRSQDHSSSSEHSTPTSPSPGHPNTPEKLDPDLKAYLMMMVKDFKKDFNNSLKEIQENSAKELQVLKEKQENTTKQVEVLKEKQENTSKQVMEMNKTILDLRSEVDTIKKTQNEATLEIETLGKKSGTIDASISNRIQEIEERISGAEDSIENIGTTIKESGKCKKILTQNIQEIQDTMRRPKLRITGVDENEDFQLKGPANIFNKIIEENFPNLKKEMPMNIQEAYRTPNRLDQK
;
A
#
# COMPACT_ATOMS: atom_id res chain seq x y z
N MET A 1 3.11 -64.16 20.64
CA MET A 1 4.33 -63.76 21.39
C MET A 1 3.88 -63.29 22.77
N VAL A 2 4.12 -64.10 23.82
CA VAL A 2 5.08 -63.83 24.93
C VAL A 2 4.58 -62.69 25.84
N ARG A 3 3.96 -62.99 27.01
CA ARG A 3 4.55 -63.13 28.38
C ARG A 3 5.26 -61.84 28.85
N GLY A 4 5.15 -61.36 30.10
CA GLY A 4 4.48 -61.82 31.33
C GLY A 4 4.23 -60.62 32.27
N LYS A 5 3.21 -60.68 33.14
CA LYS A 5 3.25 -61.06 34.57
C LYS A 5 4.32 -60.30 35.38
N HIS A 6 4.01 -59.56 36.45
CA HIS A 6 3.69 -59.98 37.84
C HIS A 6 3.78 -58.69 38.70
N LYS A 7 3.13 -58.42 39.84
CA LYS A 7 2.63 -59.22 40.97
C LYS A 7 1.70 -58.35 41.86
N ASN A 8 0.70 -59.01 42.44
CA ASN A 8 -0.15 -58.58 43.57
C ASN A 8 0.62 -58.39 44.89
N LEU A 9 0.00 -57.71 45.86
CA LEU A 9 -0.16 -58.26 47.20
C LEU A 9 -1.50 -57.83 47.84
N THR A 10 -2.10 -58.84 48.44
CA THR A 10 -3.47 -58.98 48.96
C THR A 10 -3.46 -58.91 50.49
N ASN A 11 -4.59 -58.52 51.11
CA ASN A 11 -5.25 -59.09 52.32
C ASN A 11 -6.01 -57.97 53.04
N ARG A 12 -7.31 -58.01 53.37
CA ARG A 12 -8.26 -59.07 53.77
C ARG A 12 -7.84 -59.87 55.00
N SER A 13 -8.34 -59.43 56.16
CA SER A 13 -8.91 -60.32 57.18
C SER A 13 -9.94 -59.54 58.01
N GLN A 14 -11.20 -59.96 57.89
CA GLN A 14 -12.18 -59.92 58.98
C GLN A 14 -11.69 -60.88 60.08
N ASP A 15 -12.11 -60.70 61.33
CA ASP A 15 -12.75 -61.77 62.11
C ASP A 15 -13.37 -61.23 63.41
N HIS A 16 -14.51 -61.81 63.75
CA HIS A 16 -15.32 -61.58 64.94
C HIS A 16 -15.01 -62.61 66.04
N SER A 17 -15.46 -62.29 67.28
CA SER A 17 -15.98 -63.23 68.31
C SER A 17 -15.08 -63.69 69.49
N SER A 18 -15.36 -63.08 70.65
CA SER A 18 -15.75 -63.64 71.98
C SER A 18 -15.16 -64.92 72.62
N SER A 19 -14.81 -64.75 73.92
CA SER A 19 -14.81 -65.72 75.07
C SER A 19 -13.87 -66.94 75.02
N SER A 20 -13.38 -67.58 76.09
CA SER A 20 -13.66 -67.60 77.54
C SER A 20 -12.51 -68.34 78.28
N GLU A 21 -12.30 -68.03 79.58
CA GLU A 21 -11.92 -68.96 80.69
C GLU A 21 -10.63 -69.85 80.59
N HIS A 22 -9.91 -70.29 81.62
CA HIS A 22 -10.03 -70.40 83.08
C HIS A 22 -8.59 -70.71 83.59
N SER A 23 -8.21 -70.34 84.81
CA SER A 23 -7.16 -71.04 85.57
C SER A 23 -7.30 -70.81 87.08
N THR A 24 -7.66 -71.88 87.78
CA THR A 24 -7.52 -72.14 89.24
C THR A 24 -6.82 -73.51 89.33
N PRO A 25 -6.11 -73.93 90.42
CA PRO A 25 -6.49 -73.74 91.82
C PRO A 25 -5.31 -73.59 92.83
N THR A 26 -5.58 -73.42 94.13
CA THR A 26 -4.99 -74.21 95.26
C THR A 26 -5.51 -73.68 96.62
N SER A 27 -5.89 -74.61 97.50
CA SER A 27 -6.40 -74.41 98.86
C SER A 27 -5.27 -74.58 99.93
N PRO A 28 -5.49 -74.43 101.24
CA PRO A 28 -4.80 -73.48 102.13
C PRO A 28 -3.70 -74.10 103.02
N SER A 29 -2.69 -73.30 103.42
CA SER A 29 -1.90 -73.55 104.64
C SER A 29 -0.91 -72.40 104.93
N PRO A 30 -0.35 -72.30 106.15
CA PRO A 30 -0.95 -71.85 107.39
C PRO A 30 -0.48 -70.42 107.73
N GLY A 31 -1.24 -69.74 108.59
CA GLY A 31 -0.86 -68.44 109.11
C GLY A 31 0.52 -68.45 109.77
N HIS A 32 1.39 -67.58 109.30
CA HIS A 32 2.44 -66.99 110.12
C HIS A 32 2.16 -65.49 110.22
N PRO A 33 2.28 -64.93 111.44
CA PRO A 33 1.84 -63.57 111.69
C PRO A 33 2.70 -62.62 110.86
N ASN A 34 2.08 -61.65 110.18
CA ASN A 34 2.74 -60.35 110.06
C ASN A 34 2.82 -59.83 111.49
N THR A 35 3.85 -60.27 112.21
CA THR A 35 4.40 -59.52 113.32
C THR A 35 4.47 -58.08 112.80
N PRO A 36 3.92 -57.08 113.51
CA PRO A 36 4.38 -55.74 113.28
C PRO A 36 5.84 -55.80 113.68
N GLU A 37 6.71 -56.10 112.71
CA GLU A 37 8.10 -55.80 112.81
C GLU A 37 8.07 -54.34 113.21
N LYS A 38 8.41 -54.08 114.48
CA LYS A 38 8.63 -52.73 114.97
C LYS A 38 9.85 -52.28 114.18
N LEU A 39 9.58 -51.87 112.94
CA LEU A 39 10.41 -50.98 112.17
C LEU A 39 10.67 -49.86 113.14
N ASP A 40 11.94 -49.76 113.51
CA ASP A 40 12.48 -48.67 114.30
C ASP A 40 11.74 -47.39 113.91
N PRO A 41 11.16 -46.62 114.85
CA PRO A 41 10.46 -45.38 114.55
C PRO A 41 11.23 -44.48 113.56
N ASP A 42 12.56 -44.56 113.59
CA ASP A 42 13.46 -43.90 112.64
C ASP A 42 13.40 -44.46 111.20
N LEU A 43 13.28 -45.78 110.98
CA LEU A 43 13.19 -46.38 109.64
C LEU A 43 11.83 -46.07 108.98
N LYS A 44 10.76 -46.01 109.77
CA LYS A 44 9.42 -45.60 109.29
C LYS A 44 9.40 -44.11 108.93
N ALA A 45 10.06 -43.27 109.71
CA ALA A 45 10.23 -41.85 109.39
C ALA A 45 11.07 -41.65 108.13
N TYR A 46 12.16 -42.40 107.97
CA TYR A 46 13.03 -42.38 106.78
C TYR A 46 12.29 -42.79 105.50
N LEU A 47 11.50 -43.87 105.54
CA LEU A 47 10.68 -44.30 104.41
C LEU A 47 9.60 -43.26 104.04
N MET A 48 8.97 -42.64 105.04
CA MET A 48 7.97 -41.58 104.82
C MET A 48 8.59 -40.32 104.21
N MET A 49 9.82 -39.99 104.61
CA MET A 49 10.60 -38.89 104.02
C MET A 49 10.93 -39.21 102.55
N MET A 50 11.46 -40.41 102.24
CA MET A 50 11.73 -40.84 100.86
C MET A 50 10.47 -40.85 99.98
N VAL A 51 9.34 -41.33 100.48
CA VAL A 51 8.06 -41.33 99.74
C VAL A 51 7.54 -39.90 99.53
N LYS A 52 7.70 -39.00 100.52
CA LYS A 52 7.37 -37.58 100.38
C LYS A 52 8.24 -36.90 99.33
N ASP A 53 9.54 -37.14 99.34
CA ASP A 53 10.49 -36.59 98.38
C ASP A 53 10.23 -37.13 96.98
N PHE A 54 10.02 -38.44 96.82
CA PHE A 54 9.65 -39.05 95.55
C PHE A 54 8.34 -38.48 94.98
N LYS A 55 7.32 -38.29 95.84
CA LYS A 55 6.04 -37.69 95.42
C LYS A 55 6.24 -36.23 95.00
N LYS A 56 7.11 -35.49 95.67
CA LYS A 56 7.43 -34.10 95.33
C LYS A 56 8.17 -34.04 93.99
N ASP A 57 9.18 -34.88 93.79
CA ASP A 57 9.95 -34.95 92.54
C ASP A 57 9.08 -35.39 91.36
N PHE A 58 8.24 -36.42 91.55
CA PHE A 58 7.29 -36.86 90.54
C PHE A 58 6.31 -35.75 90.13
N ASN A 59 5.75 -35.02 91.10
CA ASN A 59 4.85 -33.90 90.81
C ASN A 59 5.57 -32.74 90.12
N ASN A 60 6.82 -32.45 90.49
CA ASN A 60 7.64 -31.44 89.82
C ASN A 60 7.93 -31.82 88.37
N SER A 61 8.40 -33.05 88.12
CA SER A 61 8.65 -33.54 86.76
C SER A 61 7.37 -33.59 85.91
N LEU A 62 6.23 -33.99 86.51
CA LEU A 62 4.95 -33.99 85.80
C LEU A 62 4.53 -32.56 85.42
N LYS A 63 4.67 -31.61 86.34
CA LYS A 63 4.38 -30.19 86.07
C LYS A 63 5.28 -29.64 84.96
N GLU A 64 6.57 -29.97 84.99
CA GLU A 64 7.54 -29.57 83.97
C GLU A 64 7.20 -30.16 82.58
N ILE A 65 6.82 -31.45 82.52
CA ILE A 65 6.35 -32.08 81.27
C ILE A 65 5.10 -31.38 80.74
N GLN A 66 4.11 -31.14 81.59
CA GLN A 66 2.87 -30.46 81.19
C GLN A 66 3.15 -29.03 80.68
N GLU A 67 4.04 -28.30 81.35
CA GLU A 67 4.41 -26.93 80.97
C GLU A 67 5.17 -26.89 79.64
N ASN A 68 6.08 -27.84 79.40
CA ASN A 68 6.81 -27.97 78.14
C ASN A 68 5.89 -28.37 76.99
N SER A 69 4.99 -29.35 77.20
CA SER A 69 3.99 -29.74 76.19
C SER A 69 3.02 -28.61 75.86
N ALA A 70 2.63 -27.78 76.84
CA ALA A 70 1.80 -26.61 76.60
C ALA A 70 2.50 -25.56 75.74
N LYS A 71 3.80 -25.30 75.98
CA LYS A 71 4.62 -24.39 75.15
C LYS A 71 4.75 -24.90 73.72
N GLU A 72 5.00 -26.20 73.52
CA GLU A 72 5.06 -26.81 72.19
C GLU A 72 3.71 -26.75 71.45
N LEU A 73 2.59 -27.01 72.14
CA LEU A 73 1.25 -26.89 71.57
C LEU A 73 0.93 -25.44 71.16
N GLN A 74 1.36 -24.46 71.95
CA GLN A 74 1.16 -23.05 71.61
C GLN A 74 1.95 -22.65 70.35
N VAL A 75 3.23 -23.04 70.26
CA VAL A 75 4.06 -22.82 69.06
C VAL A 75 3.45 -23.50 67.84
N LEU A 76 2.92 -24.72 67.99
CA LEU A 76 2.25 -25.42 66.90
C LEU A 76 0.98 -24.70 66.44
N LYS A 77 0.18 -24.17 67.37
CA LYS A 77 -1.02 -23.40 67.06
C LYS A 77 -0.71 -22.10 66.30
N GLU A 78 0.32 -21.37 66.74
CA GLU A 78 0.79 -20.16 66.05
C GLU A 78 1.31 -20.48 64.64
N LYS A 79 2.06 -21.59 64.49
CA LYS A 79 2.52 -22.06 63.17
C LYS A 79 1.35 -22.45 62.26
N GLN A 80 0.32 -23.10 62.81
CA GLN A 80 -0.88 -23.45 62.06
C GLN A 80 -1.63 -22.19 61.59
N GLU A 81 -1.81 -21.20 62.46
CA GLU A 81 -2.46 -19.93 62.11
C GLU A 81 -1.70 -19.18 61.01
N ASN A 82 -0.37 -19.09 61.12
CA ASN A 82 0.48 -18.46 60.11
C ASN A 82 0.45 -19.21 58.77
N THR A 83 0.33 -20.54 58.79
CA THR A 83 0.19 -21.35 57.57
C THR A 83 -1.16 -21.09 56.91
N THR A 84 -2.25 -21.05 57.68
CA THR A 84 -3.59 -20.74 57.16
C THR A 84 -3.64 -19.36 56.48
N LYS A 85 -3.06 -18.33 57.11
CA LYS A 85 -2.98 -16.97 56.53
C LYS A 85 -2.21 -16.96 55.21
N GLN A 86 -1.08 -17.68 55.13
CA GLN A 86 -0.32 -17.78 53.88
C GLN A 86 -1.09 -18.50 52.78
N VAL A 87 -1.82 -19.57 53.11
CA VAL A 87 -2.66 -20.31 52.15
C VAL A 87 -3.79 -19.44 51.60
N GLU A 88 -4.41 -18.60 52.44
CA GLU A 88 -5.48 -17.69 52.01
C GLU A 88 -4.97 -16.65 51.01
N VAL A 89 -3.81 -16.02 51.28
CA VAL A 89 -3.16 -15.08 50.35
C VAL A 89 -2.79 -15.76 49.02
N LEU A 90 -2.29 -17.00 49.06
CA LEU A 90 -1.98 -17.76 47.84
C LEU A 90 -3.23 -18.04 47.01
N LYS A 91 -4.36 -18.36 47.66
CA LYS A 91 -5.64 -18.62 47.00
C LYS A 91 -6.16 -17.37 46.30
N GLU A 92 -6.11 -16.20 46.95
CA GLU A 92 -6.51 -14.93 46.34
C GLU A 92 -5.62 -14.58 45.12
N LYS A 93 -4.29 -14.74 45.25
CA LYS A 93 -3.35 -14.52 44.14
C LYS A 93 -3.62 -15.46 42.96
N GLN A 94 -3.99 -16.71 43.23
CA GLN A 94 -4.35 -17.67 42.19
C GLN A 94 -5.66 -17.26 41.48
N GLU A 95 -6.66 -16.82 42.23
CA GLU A 95 -7.93 -16.36 41.65
C GLU A 95 -7.75 -15.13 40.76
N ASN A 96 -6.97 -14.15 41.21
CA ASN A 96 -6.65 -12.94 40.44
C ASN A 96 -5.89 -13.27 39.15
N THR A 97 -4.90 -14.17 39.23
CA THR A 97 -4.19 -14.67 38.04
C THR A 97 -5.15 -15.37 37.07
N SER A 98 -6.06 -16.20 37.58
CA SER A 98 -7.04 -16.91 36.75
C SER A 98 -7.97 -15.94 36.00
N LYS A 99 -8.47 -14.90 36.68
CA LYS A 99 -9.29 -13.84 36.07
C LYS A 99 -8.52 -13.13 34.94
N GLN A 100 -7.27 -12.75 35.20
CA GLN A 100 -6.43 -12.10 34.19
C GLN A 100 -6.19 -13.00 32.97
N VAL A 101 -5.93 -14.29 33.18
CA VAL A 101 -5.73 -15.27 32.08
C VAL A 101 -7.01 -15.42 31.24
N MET A 102 -8.19 -15.47 31.87
CA MET A 102 -9.46 -15.53 31.13
C MET A 102 -9.69 -14.28 30.26
N GLU A 103 -9.39 -13.10 30.79
CA GLU A 103 -9.49 -11.84 30.05
C GLU A 103 -8.51 -11.79 28.88
N MET A 104 -7.25 -12.19 29.10
CA MET A 104 -6.25 -12.31 28.04
C MET A 104 -6.71 -13.28 26.93
N ASN A 105 -7.26 -14.44 27.29
CA ASN A 105 -7.77 -15.39 26.30
C ASN A 105 -8.90 -14.81 25.45
N LYS A 106 -9.79 -13.99 26.04
CA LYS A 106 -10.82 -13.29 25.28
C LYS A 106 -10.21 -12.33 24.26
N THR A 107 -9.26 -11.51 24.70
CA THR A 107 -8.58 -10.56 23.78
C THR A 107 -7.83 -11.27 22.64
N ILE A 108 -7.23 -12.44 22.90
CA ILE A 108 -6.56 -13.24 21.87
C ILE A 108 -7.55 -13.76 20.82
N LEU A 109 -8.74 -14.19 21.25
CA LEU A 109 -9.79 -14.65 20.32
C LEU A 109 -10.32 -13.51 19.45
N ASP A 110 -10.54 -12.34 20.05
CA ASP A 110 -10.99 -11.15 19.33
C ASP A 110 -9.94 -10.74 18.28
N LEU A 111 -8.67 -10.61 18.66
CA LEU A 111 -7.56 -10.31 17.76
C LEU A 111 -7.42 -11.34 16.62
N ARG A 112 -7.65 -12.63 16.90
CA ARG A 112 -7.60 -13.67 15.87
C ARG A 112 -8.68 -13.46 14.81
N SER A 113 -9.90 -13.10 15.22
CA SER A 113 -11.00 -12.81 14.30
C SER A 113 -10.75 -11.56 13.45
N GLU A 114 -10.13 -10.53 14.04
CA GLU A 114 -9.70 -9.33 13.33
C GLU A 114 -8.64 -9.64 12.28
N VAL A 115 -7.63 -10.46 12.62
CA VAL A 115 -6.58 -10.89 11.69
C VAL A 115 -7.18 -11.66 10.50
N ASP A 116 -8.13 -12.56 10.74
CA ASP A 116 -8.80 -13.29 9.65
C ASP A 116 -9.58 -12.35 8.73
N THR A 117 -10.23 -11.33 9.29
CA THR A 117 -10.96 -10.30 8.53
C THR A 117 -10.00 -9.46 7.68
N ILE A 118 -8.90 -8.97 8.28
CA ILE A 118 -7.86 -8.21 7.58
C ILE A 118 -7.28 -9.03 6.43
N LYS A 119 -6.98 -10.31 6.66
CA LYS A 119 -6.45 -11.20 5.63
C LYS A 119 -7.42 -11.36 4.46
N LYS A 120 -8.73 -11.47 4.72
CA LYS A 120 -9.74 -11.54 3.68
C LYS A 120 -9.77 -10.25 2.85
N THR A 121 -9.81 -9.09 3.50
CA THR A 121 -9.82 -7.79 2.82
C THR A 121 -8.54 -7.57 1.99
N GLN A 122 -7.37 -7.97 2.50
CA GLN A 122 -6.11 -7.85 1.79
C GLN A 122 -6.09 -8.69 0.50
N ASN A 123 -6.66 -9.89 0.52
CA ASN A 123 -6.75 -10.75 -0.66
C ASN A 123 -7.68 -10.13 -1.74
N GLU A 124 -8.82 -9.58 -1.32
CA GLU A 124 -9.76 -8.92 -2.22
C GLU A 124 -9.12 -7.69 -2.88
N ALA A 125 -8.48 -6.82 -2.09
CA ALA A 125 -7.75 -5.66 -2.60
C ALA A 125 -6.64 -6.04 -3.59
N THR A 126 -5.93 -7.15 -3.33
CA THR A 126 -4.87 -7.64 -4.24
C THR A 126 -5.44 -8.05 -5.60
N LEU A 127 -6.59 -8.73 -5.61
CA LEU A 127 -7.27 -9.11 -6.86
C LEU A 127 -7.76 -7.88 -7.63
N GLU A 128 -8.33 -6.89 -6.95
CA GLU A 128 -8.75 -5.65 -7.59
C GLU A 128 -7.57 -4.91 -8.24
N ILE A 129 -6.45 -4.78 -7.53
CA ILE A 129 -5.22 -4.16 -8.04
C ILE A 129 -4.72 -4.88 -9.29
N GLU A 130 -4.71 -6.22 -9.29
CA GLU A 130 -4.30 -7.01 -10.47
C GLU A 130 -5.22 -6.77 -11.67
N THR A 131 -6.54 -6.72 -11.45
CA THR A 131 -7.51 -6.47 -12.53
C THR A 131 -7.36 -5.06 -13.12
N LEU A 132 -7.13 -4.06 -12.27
CA LEU A 132 -6.89 -2.68 -12.71
C LEU A 132 -5.56 -2.56 -13.46
N GLY A 133 -4.51 -3.22 -12.99
CA GLY A 133 -3.22 -3.29 -13.68
C GLY A 133 -3.33 -3.85 -15.09
N LYS A 134 -4.07 -4.96 -15.27
CA LYS A 134 -4.34 -5.55 -16.60
C LYS A 134 -5.11 -4.60 -17.51
N LYS A 135 -6.12 -3.90 -16.97
CA LYS A 135 -6.90 -2.90 -17.73
C LYS A 135 -6.03 -1.72 -18.15
N SER A 136 -5.19 -1.20 -17.24
CA SER A 136 -4.24 -0.13 -17.54
C SER A 136 -3.30 -0.52 -18.66
N GLY A 137 -2.69 -1.72 -18.60
CA GLY A 137 -1.78 -2.18 -19.65
C GLY A 137 -2.40 -2.22 -21.04
N THR A 138 -3.67 -2.63 -21.16
CA THR A 138 -4.41 -2.60 -22.44
C THR A 138 -4.67 -1.17 -22.93
N ILE A 139 -5.01 -0.25 -22.02
CA ILE A 139 -5.24 1.17 -22.35
C ILE A 139 -3.93 1.82 -22.80
N ASP A 140 -2.83 1.58 -22.08
CA ASP A 140 -1.52 2.13 -22.38
C ASP A 140 -1.01 1.68 -23.76
N ALA A 141 -1.18 0.39 -24.08
CA ALA A 141 -0.86 -0.13 -25.42
C ALA A 141 -1.73 0.50 -26.52
N SER A 142 -3.02 0.68 -26.27
CA SER A 142 -3.95 1.33 -27.21
C SER A 142 -3.59 2.79 -27.46
N ILE A 143 -3.27 3.55 -26.41
CA ILE A 143 -2.82 4.95 -26.52
C ILE A 143 -1.51 5.01 -27.28
N SER A 144 -0.55 4.15 -26.96
CA SER A 144 0.76 4.09 -27.64
C SER A 144 0.61 3.85 -29.15
N ASN A 145 -0.24 2.89 -29.55
CA ASN A 145 -0.50 2.63 -30.97
C ASN A 145 -1.13 3.84 -31.68
N ARG A 146 -2.07 4.54 -31.02
CA ARG A 146 -2.70 5.73 -31.59
C ARG A 146 -1.73 6.89 -31.73
N ILE A 147 -0.81 7.06 -30.78
CA ILE A 147 0.25 8.06 -30.87
C ILE A 147 1.14 7.77 -32.07
N GLN A 148 1.61 6.54 -32.22
CA GLN A 148 2.44 6.13 -33.36
C GLN A 148 1.75 6.37 -34.71
N GLU A 149 0.46 6.02 -34.84
CA GLU A 149 -0.31 6.28 -36.07
C GLU A 149 -0.35 7.78 -36.40
N ILE A 150 -0.56 8.63 -35.39
CA ILE A 150 -0.61 10.09 -35.57
C ILE A 150 0.78 10.62 -35.97
N GLU A 151 1.85 10.13 -35.35
CA GLU A 151 3.23 10.52 -35.69
C GLU A 151 3.56 10.19 -37.15
N GLU A 152 3.23 8.99 -37.63
CA GLU A 152 3.43 8.59 -39.03
C GLU A 152 2.63 9.48 -39.99
N ARG A 153 1.38 9.80 -39.65
CA ARG A 153 0.54 10.70 -40.46
C ARG A 153 1.07 12.13 -40.49
N ILE A 154 1.60 12.64 -39.38
CA ILE A 154 2.22 13.97 -39.31
C ILE A 154 3.46 13.99 -40.19
N SER A 155 4.34 12.99 -40.09
CA SER A 155 5.54 12.89 -40.93
C SER A 155 5.20 12.89 -42.42
N GLY A 156 4.21 12.09 -42.84
CA GLY A 156 3.77 12.10 -44.25
C GLY A 156 3.15 13.43 -44.71
N ALA A 157 2.50 14.16 -43.81
CA ALA A 157 1.97 15.49 -44.11
C ALA A 157 3.08 16.55 -44.23
N GLU A 158 4.12 16.47 -43.39
CA GLU A 158 5.30 17.35 -43.45
C GLU A 158 6.02 17.24 -44.79
N ASP A 159 6.30 16.01 -45.25
CA ASP A 159 6.90 15.75 -46.58
C ASP A 159 6.04 16.33 -47.71
N SER A 160 4.72 16.18 -47.60
CA SER A 160 3.78 16.70 -48.60
C SER A 160 3.78 18.23 -48.63
N ILE A 161 3.82 18.88 -47.47
CA ILE A 161 3.89 20.35 -47.34
C ILE A 161 5.19 20.88 -47.92
N GLU A 162 6.33 20.21 -47.68
CA GLU A 162 7.62 20.58 -48.26
C GLU A 162 7.57 20.54 -49.79
N ASN A 163 7.04 19.47 -50.37
CA ASN A 163 6.88 19.31 -51.82
C ASN A 163 5.95 20.37 -52.44
N ILE A 164 4.88 20.75 -51.75
CA ILE A 164 4.01 21.85 -52.19
C ILE A 164 4.78 23.17 -52.15
N GLY A 165 5.57 23.40 -51.10
CA GLY A 165 6.41 24.59 -50.94
C GLY A 165 7.42 24.76 -52.08
N THR A 166 8.09 23.69 -52.50
CA THR A 166 9.03 23.72 -53.64
C THR A 166 8.30 24.01 -54.95
N THR A 167 7.15 23.38 -55.19
CA THR A 167 6.31 23.60 -56.39
C THR A 167 5.81 25.05 -56.49
N ILE A 168 5.36 25.64 -55.38
CA ILE A 168 4.93 27.05 -55.33
C ILE A 168 6.11 27.98 -55.65
N LYS A 169 7.30 27.69 -55.12
CA LYS A 169 8.50 28.47 -55.40
C LYS A 169 8.89 28.42 -56.88
N GLU A 170 8.80 27.27 -57.51
CA GLU A 170 9.10 27.09 -58.95
C GLU A 170 8.07 27.79 -59.84
N SER A 171 6.78 27.60 -59.58
CA SER A 171 5.72 28.30 -60.33
C SER A 171 5.82 29.83 -60.19
N GLY A 172 6.23 30.33 -59.03
CA GLY A 172 6.53 31.74 -58.82
C GLY A 172 7.68 32.26 -59.69
N LYS A 173 8.73 31.46 -59.92
CA LYS A 173 9.81 31.79 -60.86
C LYS A 173 9.29 31.82 -62.31
N CYS A 174 8.55 30.81 -62.72
CA CYS A 174 7.96 30.74 -64.07
C CYS A 174 7.04 31.93 -64.37
N LYS A 175 6.20 32.33 -63.41
CA LYS A 175 5.33 33.51 -63.54
C LYS A 175 6.14 34.78 -63.79
N LYS A 176 7.23 35.00 -63.05
CA LYS A 176 8.11 36.16 -63.24
C LYS A 176 8.72 36.18 -64.64
N ILE A 177 9.24 35.05 -65.10
CA ILE A 177 9.83 34.91 -66.45
C ILE A 177 8.76 35.19 -67.52
N LEU A 178 7.57 34.62 -67.39
CA LEU A 178 6.49 34.84 -68.35
C LEU A 178 6.08 36.32 -68.43
N THR A 179 5.95 37.01 -67.30
CA THR A 179 5.64 38.45 -67.27
C THR A 179 6.74 39.26 -67.95
N GLN A 180 8.00 38.92 -67.71
CA GLN A 180 9.13 39.58 -68.36
C GLN A 180 9.11 39.37 -69.89
N ASN A 181 8.89 38.15 -70.36
CA ASN A 181 8.81 37.84 -71.79
C ASN A 181 7.64 38.58 -72.47
N ILE A 182 6.48 38.67 -71.82
CA ILE A 182 5.34 39.44 -72.35
C ILE A 182 5.70 40.92 -72.48
N GLN A 183 6.37 41.49 -71.47
CA GLN A 183 6.79 42.88 -71.50
C GLN A 183 7.78 43.13 -72.66
N GLU A 184 8.76 42.25 -72.83
CA GLU A 184 9.73 42.33 -73.93
C GLU A 184 9.07 42.24 -75.31
N ILE A 185 8.09 41.34 -75.48
CA ILE A 185 7.30 41.24 -76.72
C ILE A 185 6.48 42.53 -76.94
N GLN A 186 5.84 43.07 -75.92
CA GLN A 186 5.08 44.32 -76.05
C GLN A 186 5.98 45.50 -76.44
N ASP A 187 7.18 45.57 -75.88
CA ASP A 187 8.13 46.64 -76.16
C ASP A 187 8.72 46.52 -77.57
N THR A 188 9.07 45.30 -78.01
CA THR A 188 9.53 45.06 -79.39
C THR A 188 8.44 45.39 -80.42
N MET A 189 7.18 45.04 -80.13
CA MET A 189 6.04 45.38 -80.99
C MET A 189 5.68 46.87 -80.98
N ARG A 190 6.04 47.62 -79.93
CA ARG A 190 5.85 49.08 -79.86
C ARG A 190 6.97 49.86 -80.53
N ARG A 191 8.18 49.32 -80.60
CA ARG A 191 9.36 50.00 -81.16
C ARG A 191 9.14 50.64 -82.56
N PRO A 192 8.49 49.99 -83.54
CA PRO A 192 8.24 50.60 -84.86
C PRO A 192 7.00 51.51 -84.90
N LYS A 193 6.20 51.57 -83.83
CA LYS A 193 4.94 52.34 -83.81
C LYS A 193 5.24 53.80 -83.49
N LEU A 194 4.85 54.70 -84.39
CA LEU A 194 4.92 56.15 -84.18
C LEU A 194 3.55 56.70 -83.79
N ARG A 195 3.50 57.58 -82.78
CA ARG A 195 2.28 58.28 -82.38
C ARG A 195 2.38 59.75 -82.77
N ILE A 196 1.44 60.19 -83.61
CA ILE A 196 1.33 61.58 -84.06
C ILE A 196 0.14 62.21 -83.33
N THR A 197 0.37 63.33 -82.64
CA THR A 197 -0.64 64.04 -81.85
C THR A 197 -0.93 65.41 -82.45
N GLY A 198 -2.10 65.99 -82.15
CA GLY A 198 -2.46 67.33 -82.62
C GLY A 198 -2.98 67.38 -84.07
N VAL A 199 -3.33 66.23 -84.66
CA VAL A 199 -3.94 66.16 -85.99
C VAL A 199 -5.44 66.44 -85.88
N ASP A 200 -5.91 67.51 -86.52
CA ASP A 200 -7.33 67.91 -86.58
C ASP A 200 -8.19 66.84 -87.30
N GLU A 201 -9.45 66.68 -86.85
CA GLU A 201 -10.40 65.65 -87.31
C GLU A 201 -11.40 66.21 -88.32
N ASN A 202 -10.89 66.89 -89.35
CA ASN A 202 -11.71 67.46 -90.41
C ASN A 202 -12.04 66.43 -91.52
N GLU A 203 -12.96 66.78 -92.43
CA GLU A 203 -13.43 65.91 -93.53
C GLU A 203 -12.27 65.38 -94.40
N ASP A 204 -11.19 66.15 -94.49
CA ASP A 204 -9.96 65.79 -95.20
C ASP A 204 -9.26 64.55 -94.59
N PHE A 205 -9.33 64.38 -93.26
CA PHE A 205 -8.83 63.18 -92.59
C PHE A 205 -9.64 61.95 -92.98
N GLN A 206 -10.98 62.10 -93.04
CA GLN A 206 -11.89 61.01 -93.37
C GLN A 206 -11.76 60.59 -94.84
N LEU A 207 -11.55 61.54 -95.76
CA LEU A 207 -11.47 61.28 -97.20
C LEU A 207 -10.11 60.74 -97.65
N LYS A 208 -9.00 61.30 -97.12
CA LYS A 208 -7.64 60.97 -97.58
C LYS A 208 -6.97 59.87 -96.74
N GLY A 209 -7.49 59.60 -95.56
CA GLY A 209 -7.00 58.57 -94.65
C GLY A 209 -5.68 58.93 -93.93
N PRO A 210 -5.38 58.21 -92.83
CA PRO A 210 -4.26 58.54 -91.94
C PRO A 210 -2.87 58.37 -92.58
N ALA A 211 -2.72 57.42 -93.52
CA ALA A 211 -1.46 57.22 -94.24
C ALA A 211 -1.08 58.43 -95.10
N ASN A 212 -2.05 59.07 -95.75
CA ASN A 212 -1.80 60.24 -96.58
C ASN A 212 -1.37 61.46 -95.75
N ILE A 213 -1.94 61.58 -94.54
CA ILE A 213 -1.57 62.65 -93.60
C ILE A 213 -0.12 62.51 -93.16
N PHE A 214 0.35 61.30 -92.85
CA PHE A 214 1.76 61.08 -92.54
C PHE A 214 2.67 61.55 -93.69
N ASN A 215 2.35 61.17 -94.93
CA ASN A 215 3.13 61.58 -96.10
C ASN A 215 3.18 63.11 -96.27
N LYS A 216 2.06 63.80 -96.05
CA LYS A 216 2.01 65.28 -96.08
C LYS A 216 2.88 65.89 -94.99
N ILE A 217 2.82 65.38 -93.76
CA ILE A 217 3.64 65.84 -92.63
C ILE A 217 5.13 65.69 -92.95
N ILE A 218 5.54 64.54 -93.49
CA ILE A 218 6.93 64.30 -93.88
C ILE A 218 7.37 65.23 -95.01
N GLU A 219 6.56 65.44 -96.04
CA GLU A 219 6.93 66.36 -97.14
C GLU A 219 7.09 67.80 -96.67
N GLU A 220 6.20 68.26 -95.79
CA GLU A 220 6.18 69.62 -95.28
C GLU A 220 7.31 69.89 -94.27
N ASN A 221 7.65 68.92 -93.41
CA ASN A 221 8.63 69.11 -92.33
C ASN A 221 10.00 68.47 -92.59
N PHE A 222 10.06 67.39 -93.38
CA PHE A 222 11.27 66.57 -93.60
C PHE A 222 11.47 66.20 -95.08
N PRO A 223 11.62 67.17 -95.99
CA PRO A 223 11.61 66.94 -97.44
C PRO A 223 12.76 66.04 -97.93
N ASN A 224 13.90 66.00 -97.22
CA ASN A 224 15.04 65.15 -97.58
C ASN A 224 14.84 63.70 -97.14
N LEU A 225 14.15 63.47 -96.01
CA LEU A 225 13.94 62.14 -95.44
C LEU A 225 13.15 61.25 -96.40
N LYS A 226 12.17 61.81 -97.10
CA LYS A 226 11.37 61.09 -98.10
C LYS A 226 12.18 60.63 -99.31
N LYS A 227 13.22 61.38 -99.69
CA LYS A 227 14.06 61.07 -100.86
C LYS A 227 15.12 60.04 -100.53
N GLU A 228 15.70 60.12 -99.34
CA GLU A 228 16.79 59.25 -98.90
C GLU A 228 16.29 57.91 -98.34
N MET A 229 15.12 57.91 -97.71
CA MET A 229 14.56 56.73 -97.06
C MET A 229 13.09 56.52 -97.47
N PRO A 230 12.80 55.64 -98.45
CA PRO A 230 11.43 55.34 -98.82
C PRO A 230 10.73 54.65 -97.64
N MET A 231 9.72 55.32 -97.06
CA MET A 231 8.96 54.85 -95.92
C MET A 231 7.75 54.02 -96.36
N ASN A 232 7.65 52.80 -95.83
CA ASN A 232 6.50 51.93 -96.03
C ASN A 232 5.62 51.95 -94.78
N ILE A 233 4.37 52.37 -94.92
CA ILE A 233 3.38 52.36 -93.84
C ILE A 233 2.66 51.01 -93.88
N GLN A 234 2.87 50.20 -92.84
CA GLN A 234 2.18 48.91 -92.74
C GLN A 234 0.72 49.08 -92.32
N GLU A 235 0.46 49.92 -91.32
CA GLU A 235 -0.87 50.19 -90.81
C GLU A 235 -0.89 51.61 -90.25
N ALA A 236 -1.99 52.34 -90.48
CA ALA A 236 -2.22 53.63 -89.87
C ALA A 236 -3.71 53.73 -89.53
N TYR A 237 -3.99 54.03 -88.27
CA TYR A 237 -5.36 54.21 -87.77
C TYR A 237 -5.35 55.25 -86.67
N ARG A 238 -6.51 55.84 -86.43
CA ARG A 238 -6.71 56.73 -85.29
C ARG A 238 -6.88 55.90 -84.04
N THR A 239 -6.14 56.22 -82.98
CA THR A 239 -6.41 55.60 -81.68
C THR A 239 -7.76 56.13 -81.19
N PRO A 240 -8.75 55.26 -80.89
CA PRO A 240 -10.05 55.69 -80.40
C PRO A 240 -9.91 56.57 -79.17
N ASN A 241 -10.71 57.63 -79.10
CA ASN A 241 -10.69 58.53 -77.95
C ASN A 241 -11.29 57.81 -76.74
N ARG A 242 -10.70 58.02 -75.55
CA ARG A 242 -11.20 57.39 -74.31
C ARG A 242 -12.60 57.86 -73.91
N LEU A 243 -13.05 59.01 -74.42
CA LEU A 243 -14.35 59.61 -74.11
C LEU A 243 -15.48 59.19 -75.07
N ASP A 244 -15.15 58.54 -76.19
CA ASP A 244 -16.12 58.12 -77.21
C ASP A 244 -16.59 56.67 -77.03
N GLN A 245 -16.13 55.99 -75.96
CA GLN A 245 -16.64 54.68 -75.56
C GLN A 245 -17.89 54.87 -74.70
N LYS A 246 -19.05 54.99 -75.35
CA LYS A 246 -20.36 54.90 -74.71
C LYS A 246 -21.06 53.61 -75.12
#